data_AF-A0A7S0RHP0-F1
#
_entry.id   AF-A0A7S0RHP0-F1
#
_cell.length_a   1.000
_cell.length_b   1.000
_cell.length_c   1.000
_cell.angle_alpha   90.00
_cell.angle_beta   90.00
_cell.angle_gamma   90.00
#
_symmetry.space_group_name_H-M   'P 1'
#
loop_
_entity.id
_entity.type
_entity.pdbx_description
1 polymer ?
#
loop_
_entity_poly.entity_id
_entity_poly.type
_entity_poly.pdbx_seq_one_letter_code
_entity_poly.pdbx_strand_id
1 'polypeptide(L)'
;ALARLQEAESAAQGAAGGGAGAQAAGDVGSMAGVQAMLRRQPELLLQESDAITAKLTTLQGVLGVPLSKLLRLLESQPALVLGDTQGVVAQLEALRELLGGLPMRVVGELASKEPRLLTVPLDALRARFDTITTSFGSFRDDAVDIVLADPATLLPSSTFGDPSVIQPGFTAGSGAGGRGGSPVVQRAGGSPAVGRSAGSPAAARPTQASAAAAAAAAVRA
;
A
#
# COMPACT_ATOMS: atom_id res chain seq x y z
N ALA A 1 1.66 -23.45 46.98
CA ALA A 1 0.92 -22.67 45.97
C ALA A 1 1.77 -22.44 44.73
N LEU A 2 2.81 -21.58 44.77
CA LEU A 2 3.61 -21.19 43.59
C LEU A 2 4.19 -22.35 42.76
N ALA A 3 4.69 -23.42 43.39
CA ALA A 3 5.24 -24.58 42.65
C ALA A 3 4.24 -25.25 41.67
N ARG A 4 2.93 -25.18 41.93
CA ARG A 4 1.90 -25.76 41.02
C ARG A 4 1.53 -24.88 39.84
N LEU A 5 2.00 -23.62 39.78
CA LEU A 5 1.80 -22.78 38.60
C LEU A 5 2.84 -23.08 37.50
N GLN A 6 4.11 -23.30 37.86
CA GLN A 6 5.15 -23.66 36.87
C GLN A 6 4.88 -25.04 36.22
N GLU A 7 4.34 -26.00 36.97
CA GLU A 7 4.03 -27.34 36.43
C GLU A 7 2.87 -27.31 35.40
N ALA A 8 2.00 -26.29 35.46
CA ALA A 8 0.94 -26.07 34.48
C ALA A 8 1.46 -25.43 33.18
N GLU A 9 2.46 -24.54 33.24
CA GLU A 9 3.10 -23.97 32.05
C GLU A 9 3.88 -25.03 31.25
N SER A 10 4.63 -25.92 31.93
CA SER A 10 5.37 -26.99 31.25
C SER A 10 4.45 -28.01 30.54
N ALA A 11 3.22 -28.20 31.01
CA ALA A 11 2.24 -29.07 30.33
C ALA A 11 1.70 -28.47 29.02
N ALA A 12 1.60 -27.14 28.92
CA ALA A 12 1.08 -26.46 27.72
C ALA A 12 2.03 -26.53 26.52
N GLN A 13 3.35 -26.66 26.76
CA GLN A 13 4.37 -26.74 25.70
C GLN A 13 4.46 -28.12 25.03
N GLY A 14 3.78 -29.15 25.55
CA GLY A 14 3.82 -30.52 25.01
C GLY A 14 2.83 -30.83 23.88
N ALA A 15 1.85 -29.95 23.61
CA ALA A 15 0.69 -30.25 22.76
C ALA A 15 0.80 -29.78 21.28
N ALA A 16 2.00 -29.48 20.79
CA ALA A 16 2.23 -29.02 19.41
C ALA A 16 2.46 -30.16 18.38
N GLY A 17 1.98 -31.37 18.66
CA GLY A 17 2.09 -32.53 17.77
C GLY A 17 0.76 -32.90 17.10
N GLY A 18 0.62 -32.64 15.80
CA GLY A 18 -0.54 -33.13 15.03
C GLY A 18 -1.05 -32.21 13.93
N GLY A 19 -0.21 -31.86 12.94
CA GLY A 19 -0.58 -30.97 11.84
C GLY A 19 -0.14 -31.50 10.47
N ALA A 20 -0.75 -32.60 10.01
CA ALA A 20 -0.52 -33.17 8.68
C ALA A 20 -1.16 -32.30 7.57
N GLY A 21 -0.57 -31.13 7.33
CA GLY A 21 -0.96 -30.17 6.27
C GLY A 21 0.22 -29.34 5.74
N ALA A 22 1.45 -29.74 6.05
CA ALA A 22 2.66 -28.92 5.88
C ALA A 22 3.48 -29.26 4.61
N GLN A 23 2.82 -29.43 3.46
CA GLN A 23 3.51 -29.62 2.15
C GLN A 23 3.18 -28.54 1.10
N ALA A 24 2.32 -27.58 1.42
CA ALA A 24 2.12 -26.35 0.63
C ALA A 24 2.92 -25.15 1.16
N ALA A 25 3.78 -25.37 2.17
CA ALA A 25 4.83 -24.41 2.52
C ALA A 25 5.93 -24.48 1.45
N GLY A 26 5.63 -23.92 0.27
CA GLY A 26 6.57 -23.86 -0.86
C GLY A 26 7.94 -23.39 -0.38
N ASP A 27 8.95 -24.17 -0.75
CA ASP A 27 10.36 -23.95 -0.40
C ASP A 27 10.78 -22.58 -0.94
N VAL A 28 10.96 -21.64 -0.01
CA VAL A 28 11.10 -20.21 -0.33
C VAL A 28 12.52 -19.95 -0.76
N GLY A 29 12.72 -19.75 -2.06
CA GLY A 29 14.04 -19.82 -2.68
C GLY A 29 14.32 -21.12 -3.43
N SER A 30 13.32 -22.01 -3.56
CA SER A 30 13.43 -23.17 -4.45
C SER A 30 13.81 -22.75 -5.87
N MET A 31 14.62 -23.59 -6.52
CA MET A 31 15.05 -23.33 -7.90
C MET A 31 13.87 -23.19 -8.87
N ALA A 32 12.74 -23.84 -8.57
CA ALA A 32 11.49 -23.72 -9.33
C ALA A 32 10.85 -22.32 -9.18
N GLY A 33 10.74 -21.80 -7.96
CA GLY A 33 10.22 -20.45 -7.69
C GLY A 33 11.10 -19.37 -8.34
N VAL A 34 12.42 -19.49 -8.20
CA VAL A 34 13.40 -18.59 -8.86
C VAL A 34 13.27 -18.68 -10.39
N GLN A 35 13.14 -19.88 -10.97
CA GLN A 35 12.95 -20.03 -12.40
C GLN A 35 11.61 -19.43 -12.88
N ALA A 36 10.52 -19.57 -12.12
CA ALA A 36 9.24 -18.95 -12.43
C ALA A 36 9.33 -17.42 -12.37
N MET A 37 10.02 -16.88 -11.37
CA MET A 37 10.29 -15.44 -11.21
C MET A 37 11.07 -14.88 -12.41
N LEU A 38 12.18 -15.54 -12.80
CA LEU A 38 13.00 -15.15 -13.96
C LEU A 38 12.26 -15.28 -15.30
N ARG A 39 11.35 -16.25 -15.45
CA ARG A 39 10.49 -16.38 -16.64
C ARG A 39 9.45 -15.26 -16.73
N ARG A 40 8.90 -14.81 -15.60
CA ARG A 40 7.98 -13.66 -15.55
C ARG A 40 8.71 -12.34 -15.81
N GLN A 41 9.96 -12.23 -15.37
CA GLN A 41 10.71 -10.98 -15.40
C GLN A 41 12.21 -11.20 -15.68
N PRO A 42 12.61 -11.37 -16.96
CA PRO A 42 13.99 -11.67 -17.33
C PRO A 42 14.95 -10.50 -17.08
N GLU A 43 14.44 -9.29 -16.92
CA GLU A 43 15.20 -8.07 -16.58
C GLU A 43 15.97 -8.18 -15.24
N LEU A 44 15.54 -9.09 -14.35
CA LEU A 44 16.28 -9.42 -13.13
C LEU A 44 17.70 -9.95 -13.42
N LEU A 45 17.94 -10.56 -14.59
CA LEU A 45 19.27 -11.02 -15.03
C LEU A 45 20.19 -9.87 -15.47
N LEU A 46 19.65 -8.66 -15.64
CA LEU A 46 20.41 -7.46 -16.01
C LEU A 46 20.79 -6.60 -14.78
N GLN A 47 20.35 -7.00 -13.58
CA GLN A 47 20.65 -6.32 -12.32
C GLN A 47 21.88 -6.93 -11.65
N GLU A 48 22.69 -6.09 -11.01
CA GLU A 48 23.82 -6.55 -10.19
C GLU A 48 23.34 -7.24 -8.91
N SER A 49 24.01 -8.31 -8.49
CA SER A 49 23.69 -9.07 -7.27
C SER A 49 23.65 -8.19 -6.02
N ASP A 50 24.55 -7.22 -5.96
CA ASP A 50 24.76 -6.37 -4.80
C ASP A 50 23.66 -5.30 -4.72
N ALA A 51 23.23 -4.79 -5.88
CA ALA A 51 22.07 -3.89 -5.98
C ALA A 51 20.76 -4.59 -5.57
N ILE A 52 20.55 -5.85 -5.99
CA ILE A 52 19.42 -6.67 -5.53
C ILE A 52 19.49 -6.85 -4.01
N THR A 53 20.64 -7.27 -3.48
CA THR A 53 20.84 -7.50 -2.04
C THR A 53 20.55 -6.24 -1.22
N ALA A 54 21.08 -5.09 -1.62
CA ALA A 54 20.84 -3.81 -0.96
C ALA A 54 19.36 -3.39 -0.97
N LYS A 55 18.65 -3.59 -2.10
CA LYS A 55 17.19 -3.38 -2.18
C LYS A 55 16.43 -4.31 -1.24
N LEU A 56 16.79 -5.59 -1.18
CA LEU A 56 16.15 -6.56 -0.29
C LEU A 56 16.35 -6.21 1.18
N THR A 57 17.57 -5.84 1.60
CA THR A 57 17.84 -5.39 2.98
C THR A 57 17.05 -4.12 3.31
N THR A 58 16.95 -3.17 2.37
CA THR A 58 16.19 -1.93 2.56
C THR A 58 14.68 -2.21 2.72
N LEU A 59 14.10 -3.02 1.83
CA LEU A 59 12.69 -3.44 1.90
C LEU A 59 12.41 -4.21 3.20
N GLN A 60 13.31 -5.13 3.60
CA GLN A 60 13.19 -5.87 4.85
C GLN A 60 13.18 -4.93 6.07
N GLY A 61 14.06 -3.92 6.09
CA GLY A 61 14.13 -2.92 7.15
C GLY A 61 12.87 -2.08 7.28
N VAL A 62 12.26 -1.65 6.16
CA VAL A 62 11.03 -0.84 6.18
C VAL A 62 9.79 -1.68 6.50
N LEU A 63 9.58 -2.80 5.81
CA LEU A 63 8.43 -3.68 6.03
C LEU A 63 8.46 -4.32 7.43
N GLY A 64 9.65 -4.49 8.03
CA GLY A 64 9.82 -5.16 9.33
C GLY A 64 9.46 -6.64 9.33
N VAL A 65 9.38 -7.26 8.15
CA VAL A 65 9.03 -8.68 7.94
C VAL A 65 10.31 -9.54 7.82
N PRO A 66 10.28 -10.84 8.20
CA PRO A 66 11.39 -11.74 7.94
C PRO A 66 11.62 -11.95 6.44
N LEU A 67 12.88 -12.16 6.04
CA LEU A 67 13.29 -12.33 4.65
C LEU A 67 12.46 -13.40 3.89
N SER A 68 12.07 -14.49 4.55
CA SER A 68 11.22 -15.53 3.96
C SER A 68 9.81 -15.05 3.57
N LYS A 69 9.22 -14.08 4.28
CA LYS A 69 7.95 -13.45 3.85
C LYS A 69 8.18 -12.52 2.66
N LEU A 70 9.25 -11.72 2.70
CA LEU A 70 9.66 -10.83 1.61
C LEU A 70 9.88 -11.61 0.30
N LEU A 71 10.58 -12.75 0.36
CA LEU A 71 10.82 -13.61 -0.81
C LEU A 71 9.53 -14.20 -1.43
N ARG A 72 8.51 -14.54 -0.63
CA ARG A 72 7.19 -14.97 -1.15
C ARG A 72 6.41 -13.83 -1.82
N LEU A 73 6.50 -12.63 -1.28
CA LEU A 73 5.92 -11.43 -1.88
C LEU A 73 6.62 -11.11 -3.21
N LEU A 74 7.92 -11.36 -3.32
CA LEU A 74 8.72 -11.21 -4.55
C LEU A 74 8.44 -12.28 -5.61
N GLU A 75 8.26 -13.54 -5.22
CA GLU A 75 7.82 -14.62 -6.12
C GLU A 75 6.43 -14.31 -6.73
N SER A 76 5.57 -13.70 -5.92
CA SER A 76 4.24 -13.23 -6.34
C SER A 76 4.32 -12.00 -7.24
N GLN A 77 5.25 -11.07 -6.96
CA GLN A 77 5.36 -9.78 -7.66
C GLN A 77 6.83 -9.33 -7.88
N PRO A 78 7.54 -9.90 -8.87
CA PRO A 78 8.96 -9.62 -9.11
C PRO A 78 9.28 -8.16 -9.45
N ALA A 79 8.30 -7.42 -9.98
CA ALA A 79 8.44 -6.02 -10.35
C ALA A 79 8.87 -5.12 -9.18
N LEU A 80 8.66 -5.54 -7.92
CA LEU A 80 9.07 -4.81 -6.72
C LEU A 80 10.60 -4.73 -6.55
N VAL A 81 11.39 -5.64 -7.14
CA VAL A 81 12.87 -5.51 -7.16
C VAL A 81 13.31 -4.46 -8.17
N LEU A 82 12.65 -4.40 -9.32
CA LEU A 82 13.06 -3.55 -10.43
C LEU A 82 12.53 -2.11 -10.29
N GLY A 83 11.38 -1.95 -9.65
CA GLY A 83 10.81 -0.66 -9.29
C GLY A 83 11.71 0.16 -8.36
N ASP A 84 11.29 1.42 -8.18
CA ASP A 84 11.87 2.32 -7.19
C ASP A 84 11.45 1.89 -5.78
N THR A 85 12.43 1.66 -4.93
CA THR A 85 12.22 1.32 -3.53
C THR A 85 11.54 2.46 -2.78
N GLN A 86 11.83 3.73 -3.09
CA GLN A 86 11.20 4.87 -2.40
C GLN A 86 9.69 4.95 -2.69
N GLY A 87 9.27 4.69 -3.93
CA GLY A 87 7.86 4.56 -4.29
C GLY A 87 7.12 3.48 -3.48
N VAL A 88 7.73 2.31 -3.26
CA VAL A 88 7.14 1.24 -2.43
C VAL A 88 7.02 1.67 -0.97
N VAL A 89 8.04 2.34 -0.42
CA VAL A 89 8.02 2.88 0.96
C VAL A 89 6.92 3.94 1.11
N ALA A 90 6.81 4.86 0.16
CA ALA A 90 5.77 5.90 0.17
C ALA A 90 4.35 5.30 0.08
N GLN A 91 4.16 4.27 -0.74
CA GLN A 91 2.89 3.53 -0.85
C GLN A 91 2.53 2.81 0.46
N LEU A 92 3.50 2.22 1.15
CA LEU A 92 3.31 1.58 2.47
C LEU A 92 2.94 2.59 3.55
N GLU A 93 3.63 3.74 3.62
CA GLU A 93 3.27 4.82 4.56
C GLU A 93 1.89 5.41 4.24
N ALA A 94 1.54 5.57 2.96
CA ALA A 94 0.20 6.03 2.59
C ALA A 94 -0.91 5.03 2.97
N LEU A 95 -0.65 3.72 2.82
CA LEU A 95 -1.54 2.66 3.29
C LEU A 95 -1.65 2.65 4.82
N ARG A 96 -0.56 2.93 5.54
CA ARG A 96 -0.53 3.11 7.00
C ARG A 96 -1.49 4.21 7.46
N GLU A 97 -1.41 5.38 6.84
CA GLU A 97 -2.27 6.53 7.16
C GLU A 97 -3.74 6.29 6.77
N LEU A 98 -4.00 5.63 5.64
CA LEU A 98 -5.35 5.25 5.21
C LEU A 98 -6.05 4.37 6.27
N LEU A 99 -5.31 3.41 6.83
CA LEU A 99 -5.77 2.47 7.87
C LEU A 99 -5.67 3.03 9.30
N GLY A 100 -5.48 4.34 9.48
CA GLY A 100 -5.54 4.99 10.79
C GLY A 100 -4.23 4.98 11.58
N GLY A 101 -3.07 4.86 10.94
CA GLY A 101 -1.76 4.97 11.58
C GLY A 101 -1.27 3.67 12.23
N LEU A 102 -1.61 2.51 11.65
CA LEU A 102 -1.20 1.20 12.14
C LEU A 102 0.33 1.05 12.24
N PRO A 103 0.86 0.17 13.11
CA PRO A 103 2.30 -0.10 13.15
C PRO A 103 2.79 -0.65 11.79
N MET A 104 3.92 -0.13 11.28
CA MET A 104 4.44 -0.50 9.95
C MET A 104 4.62 -2.02 9.76
N ARG A 105 4.96 -2.77 10.82
CA ARG A 105 5.00 -4.24 10.78
C ARG A 105 3.67 -4.87 10.36
N VAL A 106 2.55 -4.36 10.87
CA VAL A 106 1.20 -4.84 10.54
C VAL A 106 0.89 -4.55 9.07
N VAL A 107 1.24 -3.36 8.58
CA VAL A 107 1.12 -2.97 7.16
C VAL A 107 1.99 -3.87 6.26
N GLY A 108 3.20 -4.21 6.70
CA GLY A 108 4.09 -5.14 6.01
C GLY A 108 3.57 -6.58 5.96
N GLU A 109 2.88 -7.05 7.01
CA GLU A 109 2.17 -8.33 6.97
C GLU A 109 0.93 -8.30 6.07
N LEU A 110 0.21 -7.18 6.05
CA LEU A 110 -0.90 -6.88 5.12
C LEU A 110 -0.45 -7.00 3.66
N ALA A 111 0.63 -6.31 3.29
CA ALA A 111 1.23 -6.40 1.97
C ALA A 111 1.78 -7.80 1.67
N SER A 112 2.30 -8.52 2.68
CA SER A 112 2.76 -9.91 2.52
C SER A 112 1.61 -10.91 2.28
N LYS A 113 0.40 -10.63 2.77
CA LYS A 113 -0.82 -11.42 2.48
C LYS A 113 -1.33 -11.15 1.06
N GLU A 114 -1.40 -9.88 0.66
CA GLU A 114 -1.90 -9.46 -0.66
C GLU A 114 -0.93 -8.47 -1.33
N PRO A 115 0.08 -8.97 -2.07
CA PRO A 115 1.11 -8.13 -2.70
C PRO A 115 0.53 -7.08 -3.65
N ARG A 116 -0.60 -7.36 -4.29
CA ARG A 116 -1.21 -6.49 -5.31
C ARG A 116 -1.53 -5.10 -4.77
N LEU A 117 -1.74 -4.93 -3.46
CA LEU A 117 -1.91 -3.64 -2.79
C LEU A 117 -0.77 -2.65 -3.09
N LEU A 118 0.47 -3.14 -3.29
CA LEU A 118 1.63 -2.32 -3.62
C LEU A 118 1.64 -1.83 -5.08
N THR A 119 0.78 -2.38 -5.93
CA THR A 119 0.64 -1.99 -7.35
C THR A 119 -0.66 -1.28 -7.70
N VAL A 120 -1.64 -1.25 -6.81
CA VAL A 120 -2.87 -0.49 -7.02
C VAL A 120 -2.61 0.98 -6.64
N PRO A 121 -2.97 1.98 -7.48
CA PRO A 121 -2.84 3.38 -7.12
C PRO A 121 -3.56 3.73 -5.81
N LEU A 122 -2.92 4.53 -4.96
CA LEU A 122 -3.45 4.90 -3.65
C LEU A 122 -4.88 5.45 -3.70
N ASP A 123 -5.21 6.27 -4.71
CA ASP A 123 -6.54 6.86 -4.86
C ASP A 123 -7.64 5.80 -5.05
N ALA A 124 -7.33 4.70 -5.74
CA ALA A 124 -8.24 3.56 -5.89
C ALA A 124 -8.41 2.77 -4.59
N LEU A 125 -7.33 2.55 -3.83
CA LEU A 125 -7.40 1.93 -2.50
C LEU A 125 -8.23 2.79 -1.53
N ARG A 126 -8.04 4.12 -1.57
CA ARG A 126 -8.79 5.07 -0.76
C ARG A 126 -10.27 5.09 -1.12
N ALA A 127 -10.63 5.23 -2.39
CA ALA A 127 -12.02 5.19 -2.83
C ALA A 127 -12.71 3.86 -2.46
N ARG A 128 -11.96 2.75 -2.49
CA ARG A 128 -12.47 1.45 -2.03
C ARG A 128 -12.66 1.40 -0.51
N PHE A 129 -11.70 1.89 0.27
CA PHE A 129 -11.82 1.98 1.73
C PHE A 129 -12.96 2.91 2.17
N ASP A 130 -13.16 4.04 1.50
CA ASP A 130 -14.28 4.96 1.73
C ASP A 130 -15.63 4.28 1.41
N THR A 131 -15.68 3.45 0.36
CA THR A 131 -16.86 2.63 0.03
C THR A 131 -17.16 1.60 1.11
N ILE A 132 -16.14 0.88 1.61
CA ILE A 132 -16.27 -0.07 2.72
C ILE A 132 -16.77 0.67 3.97
N THR A 133 -16.10 1.76 4.37
CA THR A 133 -16.47 2.57 5.54
C THR A 133 -17.92 3.07 5.45
N THR A 134 -18.35 3.54 4.28
CA THR A 134 -19.73 3.97 4.03
C THR A 134 -20.75 2.84 4.28
N SER A 135 -20.42 1.59 3.95
CA SER A 135 -21.29 0.44 4.22
C SER A 135 -21.41 0.07 5.71
N PHE A 136 -20.44 0.47 6.55
CA PHE A 136 -20.47 0.34 8.01
C PHE A 136 -20.94 1.63 8.72
N GLY A 137 -21.25 2.70 7.97
CA GLY A 137 -21.75 3.96 8.53
C GLY A 137 -20.67 4.71 9.33
N SER A 138 -20.88 4.85 10.65
CA SER A 138 -19.97 5.58 11.54
C SER A 138 -18.80 4.75 12.09
N PHE A 139 -18.83 3.42 11.90
CA PHE A 139 -17.85 2.51 12.51
C PHE A 139 -16.64 2.32 11.59
N ARG A 140 -15.74 3.32 11.56
CA ARG A 140 -14.49 3.24 10.79
C ARG A 140 -13.56 2.14 11.29
N ASP A 141 -13.54 1.89 12.59
CA ASP A 141 -12.64 0.90 13.20
C ASP A 141 -13.00 -0.53 12.74
N ASP A 142 -14.31 -0.88 12.70
CA ASP A 142 -14.80 -2.15 12.15
C ASP A 142 -14.37 -2.36 10.68
N ALA A 143 -14.34 -1.29 9.88
CA ALA A 143 -13.88 -1.35 8.49
C ALA A 143 -12.36 -1.63 8.39
N VAL A 144 -11.56 -1.17 9.35
CA VAL A 144 -10.13 -1.50 9.43
C VAL A 144 -9.92 -2.97 9.83
N ASP A 145 -10.69 -3.46 10.80
CA ASP A 145 -10.62 -4.87 11.23
C ASP A 145 -10.97 -5.85 10.10
N ILE A 146 -11.96 -5.51 9.28
CA ILE A 146 -12.33 -6.30 8.10
C ILE A 146 -11.21 -6.32 7.06
N VAL A 147 -10.53 -5.20 6.82
CA VAL A 147 -9.38 -5.13 5.91
C VAL A 147 -8.16 -5.88 6.47
N LEU A 148 -7.97 -5.90 7.79
CA LEU A 148 -6.92 -6.68 8.46
C LEU A 148 -7.18 -8.20 8.37
N ALA A 149 -8.45 -8.60 8.45
CA ALA A 149 -8.89 -9.97 8.25
C ALA A 149 -8.72 -10.41 6.79
N ASP A 150 -9.32 -9.69 5.85
CA ASP A 150 -9.24 -9.93 4.40
C ASP A 150 -8.74 -8.69 3.64
N PRO A 151 -7.45 -8.63 3.27
CA PRO A 151 -6.87 -7.50 2.54
C PRO A 151 -7.33 -7.42 1.07
N ALA A 152 -7.88 -8.50 0.51
CA ALA A 152 -8.37 -8.49 -0.87
C ALA A 152 -9.63 -7.62 -1.02
N THR A 153 -10.32 -7.27 0.08
CA THR A 153 -11.47 -6.35 0.10
C THR A 153 -11.13 -4.95 -0.43
N LEU A 154 -9.89 -4.49 -0.22
CA LEU A 154 -9.35 -3.22 -0.74
C LEU A 154 -9.05 -3.25 -2.24
N LEU A 155 -8.90 -4.43 -2.84
CA LEU A 155 -8.70 -4.52 -4.28
C LEU A 155 -10.02 -4.20 -5.00
N PRO A 156 -9.95 -3.54 -6.17
CA PRO A 156 -11.12 -3.45 -7.05
C PRO A 156 -11.48 -4.87 -7.48
N SER A 157 -12.60 -5.38 -6.97
CA SER A 157 -13.19 -6.61 -7.46
C SER A 157 -13.50 -6.41 -8.95
N SER A 158 -12.82 -7.17 -9.83
CA SER A 158 -12.98 -7.10 -11.30
C SER A 158 -14.41 -7.36 -11.80
N THR A 159 -15.32 -7.68 -10.89
CA THR A 159 -16.75 -7.92 -11.06
C THR A 159 -17.61 -6.65 -11.05
N PHE A 160 -17.09 -5.50 -10.59
CA PHE A 160 -17.86 -4.24 -10.65
C PHE A 160 -17.64 -3.57 -12.01
N GLY A 161 -18.69 -3.60 -12.83
CA GLY A 161 -18.62 -3.34 -14.25
C GLY A 161 -18.14 -1.94 -14.61
N ASP A 162 -17.41 -1.92 -15.73
CA ASP A 162 -17.42 -0.86 -16.74
C ASP A 162 -18.52 0.20 -16.54
N PRO A 163 -18.21 1.39 -15.99
CA PRO A 163 -19.17 2.48 -15.85
C PRO A 163 -19.54 3.12 -17.21
N SER A 164 -18.90 2.69 -18.31
CA SER A 164 -19.30 3.03 -19.68
C SER A 164 -20.55 2.26 -20.14
N VAL A 165 -21.12 1.36 -19.32
CA VAL A 165 -22.51 0.88 -19.45
C VAL A 165 -23.51 1.79 -18.74
N ILE A 166 -23.20 3.09 -18.58
CA ILE A 166 -24.23 4.10 -18.81
C ILE A 166 -24.44 4.16 -20.34
N GLN A 167 -25.32 3.32 -20.89
CA GLN A 167 -25.82 3.55 -22.25
C GLN A 167 -26.66 4.85 -22.24
N PRO A 168 -26.29 5.89 -22.99
CA PRO A 168 -27.18 7.03 -23.24
C PRO A 168 -28.22 6.63 -24.30
N GLY A 169 -29.08 5.64 -23.97
CA GLY A 169 -29.81 4.86 -24.97
C GLY A 169 -31.28 4.55 -24.67
N PHE A 170 -31.80 4.86 -23.47
CA PHE A 170 -33.19 4.49 -23.12
C PHE A 170 -34.00 5.59 -22.40
N THR A 171 -34.16 6.73 -23.06
CA THR A 171 -35.30 7.65 -22.82
C THR A 171 -36.40 7.40 -23.85
N ALA A 172 -36.90 6.15 -23.89
CA ALA A 172 -37.96 5.73 -24.80
C ALA A 172 -39.35 6.21 -24.33
N GLY A 173 -39.62 7.50 -24.53
CA GLY A 173 -40.96 7.94 -24.95
C GLY A 173 -41.87 8.67 -23.95
N SER A 174 -42.58 9.64 -24.54
CA SER A 174 -43.91 10.14 -24.17
C SER A 174 -44.05 11.11 -22.98
N GLY A 175 -44.05 12.41 -23.31
CA GLY A 175 -44.39 13.51 -22.41
C GLY A 175 -44.53 14.82 -23.20
N ALA A 176 -45.68 15.00 -23.88
CA ALA A 176 -45.89 16.14 -24.76
C ALA A 176 -46.33 17.42 -24.01
N GLY A 177 -45.89 18.58 -24.51
CA GLY A 177 -46.51 19.89 -24.23
C GLY A 177 -45.73 20.79 -23.27
N GLY A 178 -45.34 21.99 -23.75
CA GLY A 178 -44.62 22.97 -22.93
C GLY A 178 -43.97 24.11 -23.73
N ARG A 179 -44.75 24.88 -24.49
CA ARG A 179 -44.24 26.09 -25.19
C ARG A 179 -44.23 27.30 -24.23
N GLY A 180 -43.13 28.05 -24.23
CA GLY A 180 -43.12 29.51 -23.93
C GLY A 180 -42.29 29.96 -22.74
N GLY A 181 -41.62 31.12 -22.87
CA GLY A 181 -40.86 31.81 -21.81
C GLY A 181 -39.34 31.73 -21.99
N SER A 182 -38.73 32.41 -22.98
CA SER A 182 -38.30 33.83 -22.96
C SER A 182 -36.89 34.05 -22.35
N PRO A 183 -35.92 34.62 -23.10
CA PRO A 183 -34.55 34.88 -22.62
C PRO A 183 -34.40 36.27 -21.97
N VAL A 184 -33.87 36.34 -20.74
CA VAL A 184 -33.82 37.53 -19.86
C VAL A 184 -32.86 37.23 -18.67
N VAL A 185 -31.91 38.05 -18.19
CA VAL A 185 -31.04 39.09 -18.80
C VAL A 185 -29.66 39.10 -18.07
N GLN A 186 -28.67 39.84 -18.58
CA GLN A 186 -27.59 40.57 -17.87
C GLN A 186 -27.19 40.19 -16.42
N ARG A 187 -25.87 40.07 -16.19
CA ARG A 187 -25.15 41.16 -15.50
C ARG A 187 -23.67 41.24 -15.84
N ALA A 188 -23.23 42.43 -16.25
CA ALA A 188 -21.83 42.82 -16.34
C ALA A 188 -21.44 43.70 -15.13
N GLY A 189 -20.13 43.78 -14.85
CA GLY A 189 -19.52 44.81 -14.00
C GLY A 189 -18.98 44.32 -12.66
N GLY A 190 -17.69 44.58 -12.38
CA GLY A 190 -17.07 44.27 -11.09
C GLY A 190 -15.54 44.18 -11.02
N SER A 191 -14.80 45.14 -11.58
CA SER A 191 -13.37 45.39 -11.21
C SER A 191 -13.31 46.14 -9.85
N PRO A 192 -12.15 46.56 -9.27
CA PRO A 192 -10.73 46.32 -9.59
C PRO A 192 -9.87 46.01 -8.31
N ALA A 193 -8.59 46.46 -8.29
CA ALA A 193 -7.60 46.51 -7.19
C ALA A 193 -6.83 45.19 -6.90
N VAL A 194 -5.52 45.06 -7.19
CA VAL A 194 -4.33 45.86 -6.77
C VAL A 194 -4.05 45.74 -5.27
N GLY A 195 -3.16 44.81 -4.91
CA GLY A 195 -2.59 44.67 -3.57
C GLY A 195 -1.10 44.29 -3.65
N ARG A 196 -0.21 45.26 -3.37
CA ARG A 196 1.24 45.04 -3.21
C ARG A 196 1.53 44.41 -1.85
N SER A 197 2.35 43.36 -1.82
CA SER A 197 3.23 43.01 -0.68
C SER A 197 4.27 42.00 -1.18
N ALA A 198 5.46 42.39 -1.61
CA ALA A 198 6.60 42.83 -0.81
C ALA A 198 7.22 41.69 0.04
N GLY A 199 8.35 41.17 -0.45
CA GLY A 199 9.45 40.62 0.36
C GLY A 199 9.22 39.35 1.16
N SER A 200 9.79 38.23 0.68
CA SER A 200 10.32 37.17 1.55
C SER A 200 11.79 36.92 1.18
N PRO A 201 12.72 36.88 2.14
CA PRO A 201 14.15 36.86 1.87
C PRO A 201 14.64 35.48 1.40
N ALA A 202 15.69 35.48 0.60
CA ALA A 202 16.41 34.27 0.23
C ALA A 202 17.08 33.63 1.46
N ALA A 203 16.46 32.58 2.01
CA ALA A 203 17.09 31.74 3.02
C ALA A 203 18.26 30.97 2.37
N ALA A 204 19.44 31.11 2.96
CA ALA A 204 20.68 30.57 2.41
C ALA A 204 20.63 29.04 2.28
N ARG A 205 21.06 28.53 1.13
CA ARG A 205 21.32 27.09 0.94
C ARG A 205 22.48 26.67 1.86
N PRO A 206 22.30 25.72 2.79
CA PRO A 206 23.44 25.10 3.46
C PRO A 206 24.25 24.31 2.44
N THR A 207 25.55 24.61 2.34
CA THR A 207 26.48 23.92 1.46
C THR A 207 26.65 22.46 1.90
N GLN A 208 26.34 21.51 1.02
CA GLN A 208 26.42 20.06 1.30
C GLN A 208 27.84 19.52 1.59
N ALA A 209 28.87 20.38 1.56
CA ALA A 209 30.27 20.00 1.75
C ALA A 209 30.67 19.66 3.19
N SER A 210 29.83 19.95 4.21
CA SER A 210 30.21 19.80 5.63
C SER A 210 29.69 18.52 6.32
N ALA A 211 28.72 17.81 5.72
CA ALA A 211 28.09 16.65 6.37
C ALA A 211 28.95 15.36 6.34
N ALA A 212 29.88 15.24 5.40
CA ALA A 212 30.68 14.03 5.21
C ALA A 212 31.71 13.75 6.33
N ALA A 213 32.09 14.76 7.12
CA ALA A 213 33.14 14.63 8.14
C ALA A 213 32.64 14.04 9.48
N ALA A 214 31.35 14.16 9.81
CA ALA A 214 30.83 13.75 11.12
C ALA A 214 30.54 12.24 11.24
N ALA A 215 30.24 11.56 10.13
CA ALA A 215 29.88 10.13 10.14
C ALA A 215 31.07 9.19 10.42
N ALA A 216 32.32 9.65 10.22
CA ALA A 216 33.52 8.81 10.38
C ALA A 216 33.94 8.58 11.85
N ALA A 217 33.39 9.32 12.81
CA ALA A 217 33.80 9.26 14.22
C ALA A 217 33.04 8.21 15.06
N ALA A 218 31.88 7.73 14.60
CA ALA A 218 30.98 6.87 15.39
C ALA A 218 31.18 5.35 15.19
N VAL A 219 32.13 4.93 14.35
CA VAL A 219 32.38 3.51 13.99
C VAL A 219 33.67 2.98 14.67
N ARG A 220 34.15 3.65 15.73
CA ARG A 220 35.41 3.33 16.41
C ARG A 220 35.39 3.41 17.94
N ALA A 221 34.20 3.37 18.53
CA ALA A 221 33.94 3.16 19.95
C ALA A 221 32.92 2.02 20.09
#